data_AF-A0A6L8QAV8-F1
#
_entry.id   AF-A0A6L8QAV8-F1
#
_cell.length_a   1.000
_cell.length_b   1.000
_cell.length_c   1.000
_cell.angle_alpha   90.00
_cell.angle_beta   90.00
_cell.angle_gamma   90.00
#
_symmetry.space_group_name_H-M   'P 1'
#
loop_
_entity.id
_entity.type
_entity.pdbx_description
1 polymer ?
#
loop_
_entity_poly.entity_id
_entity_poly.type
_entity_poly.pdbx_seq_one_letter_code
_entity_poly.pdbx_strand_id
1 'polypeptide(L)'
;TSQQMAGNAEETSAQANVVSAASEQVNQNIQTVATGSEEMSASIKEIAHNATQATKVTSDAVQLADTTNKTVTKLGDSSAEIGQVIKVITSIAEQTNLLALNATIEAARAGEAGKGFAVVANEVKELANQTAKATEDISNKIQAIQTDTQSAVDAIGKISTVIGQISDISNTIASAVEEQSATTNEITRNVTEASRGSQEIAQNITGVAEAAHSTTQGASDTQAASDELAKLAAELQSVVNEFNN
;
A
#
# COMPACT_ATOMS: atom_id res chain seq x y z
N THR A 1 -30.29 58.85 20.18
CA THR A 1 -29.69 60.19 19.94
C THR A 1 -28.58 60.06 18.91
N SER A 2 -28.12 61.15 18.30
CA SER A 2 -26.94 61.19 17.41
C SER A 2 -25.71 60.55 18.06
N GLN A 3 -25.46 60.82 19.35
CA GLN A 3 -24.38 60.16 20.11
C GLN A 3 -24.51 58.64 20.16
N GLN A 4 -25.71 58.11 20.37
CA GLN A 4 -25.94 56.66 20.36
C GLN A 4 -25.75 56.06 18.96
N MET A 5 -26.13 56.79 17.90
CA MET A 5 -25.92 56.35 16.52
C MET A 5 -24.43 56.30 16.16
N ALA A 6 -23.65 57.31 16.58
CA ALA A 6 -22.19 57.33 16.43
C ALA A 6 -21.54 56.14 17.18
N GLY A 7 -21.93 55.90 18.43
CA GLY A 7 -21.40 54.78 19.22
C GLY A 7 -21.70 53.41 18.58
N ASN A 8 -22.94 53.18 18.13
CA ASN A 8 -23.30 51.93 17.44
C ASN A 8 -22.52 51.73 16.12
N ALA A 9 -22.27 52.82 15.40
CA ALA A 9 -21.51 52.79 14.15
C ALA A 9 -20.01 52.54 14.40
N GLU A 10 -19.42 53.15 15.43
CA GLU A 10 -18.06 52.84 15.87
C GLU A 10 -17.91 51.36 16.25
N GLU A 11 -18.88 50.81 17.01
CA GLU A 11 -18.90 49.40 17.37
C GLU A 11 -19.03 48.49 16.12
N THR A 12 -19.87 48.86 15.17
CA THR A 12 -20.02 48.13 13.89
C THR A 12 -18.71 48.13 13.09
N SER A 13 -18.01 49.26 13.02
CA SER A 13 -16.70 49.38 12.37
C SER A 13 -15.64 48.51 13.07
N ALA A 14 -15.63 48.51 14.40
CA ALA A 14 -14.73 47.66 15.18
C ALA A 14 -14.99 46.17 14.91
N GLN A 15 -16.25 45.73 14.91
CA GLN A 15 -16.61 44.34 14.57
C GLN A 15 -16.25 43.98 13.13
N ALA A 16 -16.43 44.91 12.19
CA ALA A 16 -16.06 44.73 10.79
C ALA A 16 -14.55 44.45 10.63
N ASN A 17 -13.70 45.17 11.36
CA ASN A 17 -12.26 44.92 11.37
C ASN A 17 -11.90 43.55 11.95
N VAL A 18 -12.59 43.10 13.01
CA VAL A 18 -12.38 41.76 13.59
C VAL A 18 -12.74 40.66 12.59
N VAL A 19 -13.86 40.80 11.89
CA VAL A 19 -14.29 39.83 10.87
C VAL A 19 -13.35 39.84 9.66
N SER A 20 -12.81 40.99 9.27
CA SER A 20 -11.79 41.10 8.21
C SER A 20 -10.53 40.31 8.58
N ALA A 21 -9.99 40.54 9.78
CA ALA A 21 -8.82 39.81 10.28
C ALA A 21 -9.08 38.30 10.39
N ALA A 22 -10.27 37.89 10.85
CA ALA A 22 -10.66 36.49 10.88
C ALA A 22 -10.71 35.87 9.48
N SER A 23 -11.20 36.60 8.48
CA SER A 23 -11.27 36.14 7.08
C SER A 23 -9.88 35.96 6.47
N GLU A 24 -8.93 36.85 6.77
CA GLU A 24 -7.52 36.70 6.39
C GLU A 24 -6.89 35.45 7.01
N GLN A 25 -7.14 35.22 8.31
CA GLN A 25 -6.64 34.02 8.99
C GLN A 25 -7.24 32.73 8.41
N VAL A 26 -8.53 32.73 8.05
CA VAL A 26 -9.15 31.60 7.36
C VAL A 26 -8.48 31.35 6.01
N ASN A 27 -8.17 32.39 5.22
CA ASN A 27 -7.45 32.25 3.96
C ASN A 27 -6.05 31.63 4.14
N GLN A 28 -5.32 31.99 5.20
CA GLN A 28 -4.03 31.36 5.51
C GLN A 28 -4.16 29.86 5.83
N ASN A 29 -5.20 29.48 6.57
CA ASN A 29 -5.50 28.08 6.85
C ASN A 29 -5.87 27.31 5.57
N ILE A 30 -6.69 27.92 4.71
CA ILE A 30 -7.07 27.36 3.41
C ILE A 30 -5.83 27.12 2.54
N GLN A 31 -4.89 28.06 2.49
CA GLN A 31 -3.63 27.90 1.77
C GLN A 31 -2.81 26.71 2.29
N THR A 32 -2.81 26.50 3.61
CA THR A 32 -2.13 25.34 4.23
C THR A 32 -2.80 24.02 3.81
N VAL A 33 -4.13 23.97 3.79
CA VAL A 33 -4.88 22.79 3.33
C VAL A 33 -4.67 22.55 1.83
N ALA A 34 -4.56 23.61 1.02
CA ALA A 34 -4.25 23.50 -0.41
C ALA A 34 -2.91 22.81 -0.63
N THR A 35 -1.85 23.27 0.04
CA THR A 35 -0.52 22.65 -0.04
C THR A 35 -0.56 21.19 0.43
N GLY A 36 -1.24 20.90 1.54
CA GLY A 36 -1.40 19.52 2.00
C GLY A 36 -2.15 18.62 1.00
N SER A 37 -3.10 19.18 0.24
CA SER A 37 -3.85 18.45 -0.80
C SER A 37 -2.99 18.18 -2.05
N GLU A 38 -2.09 19.11 -2.40
CA GLU A 38 -1.10 18.91 -3.46
C GLU A 38 -0.09 17.82 -3.09
N GLU A 39 0.44 17.84 -1.87
CA GLU A 39 1.34 16.80 -1.35
C GLU A 39 0.64 15.44 -1.32
N MET A 40 -0.60 15.38 -0.82
CA MET A 40 -1.42 14.16 -0.84
C MET A 40 -1.61 13.63 -2.26
N SER A 41 -1.87 14.51 -3.23
CA SER A 41 -2.00 14.12 -4.63
C SER A 41 -0.72 13.51 -5.20
N ALA A 42 0.46 14.01 -4.79
CA ALA A 42 1.74 13.43 -5.16
C ALA A 42 1.93 12.05 -4.54
N SER A 43 1.65 11.89 -3.24
CA SER A 43 1.74 10.60 -2.54
C SER A 43 0.79 9.56 -3.13
N ILE A 44 -0.46 9.93 -3.46
CA ILE A 44 -1.43 9.03 -4.10
C ILE A 44 -0.89 8.51 -5.44
N LYS A 45 -0.29 9.37 -6.27
CA LYS A 45 0.32 8.96 -7.55
C LYS A 45 1.47 7.98 -7.35
N GLU A 46 2.30 8.19 -6.33
CA GLU A 46 3.39 7.29 -5.99
C GLU A 46 2.88 5.92 -5.51
N ILE A 47 1.85 5.91 -4.64
CA ILE A 47 1.20 4.67 -4.19
C ILE A 47 0.57 3.92 -5.38
N ALA A 48 -0.09 4.63 -6.30
CA ALA A 48 -0.64 4.04 -7.53
C ALA A 48 0.45 3.35 -8.37
N HIS A 49 1.59 4.03 -8.53
CA HIS A 49 2.73 3.50 -9.25
C HIS A 49 3.29 2.25 -8.57
N ASN A 50 3.48 2.30 -7.26
CA ASN A 50 4.00 1.18 -6.47
C ASN A 50 3.04 -0.02 -6.47
N ALA A 51 1.72 0.19 -6.40
CA ALA A 51 0.73 -0.88 -6.52
C ALA A 51 0.79 -1.55 -7.90
N THR A 52 0.92 -0.77 -8.97
CA THR A 52 1.06 -1.30 -10.33
C THR A 52 2.35 -2.11 -10.50
N GLN A 53 3.47 -1.60 -9.95
CA GLN A 53 4.74 -2.33 -9.94
C GLN A 53 4.65 -3.63 -9.15
N ALA A 54 3.99 -3.62 -7.98
CA ALA A 54 3.79 -4.80 -7.16
C ALA A 54 3.01 -5.89 -7.92
N THR A 55 1.92 -5.52 -8.63
CA THR A 55 1.18 -6.45 -9.49
C THR A 55 2.05 -7.07 -10.57
N LYS A 56 2.93 -6.27 -11.21
CA LYS A 56 3.87 -6.78 -12.22
C LYS A 56 4.87 -7.78 -11.63
N VAL A 57 5.52 -7.42 -10.52
CA VAL A 57 6.49 -8.30 -9.83
C VAL A 57 5.81 -9.60 -9.39
N THR A 58 4.57 -9.51 -8.93
CA THR A 58 3.77 -10.66 -8.52
C THR A 58 3.47 -11.59 -9.70
N SER A 59 3.10 -11.04 -10.86
CA SER A 59 2.91 -11.81 -12.11
C SER A 59 4.19 -12.53 -12.54
N ASP A 60 5.33 -11.83 -12.52
CA ASP A 60 6.63 -12.43 -12.85
C ASP A 60 6.98 -13.56 -11.87
N ALA A 61 6.68 -13.37 -10.58
CA ALA A 61 6.90 -14.38 -9.54
C ALA A 61 6.01 -15.63 -9.72
N VAL A 62 4.76 -15.48 -10.15
CA VAL A 62 3.88 -16.62 -10.52
C VAL A 62 4.50 -17.42 -11.66
N GLN A 63 4.97 -16.75 -12.71
CA GLN A 63 5.58 -17.42 -13.86
C GLN A 63 6.86 -18.17 -13.47
N LEU A 64 7.67 -17.56 -12.60
CA LEU A 64 8.88 -18.19 -12.08
C LEU A 64 8.54 -19.43 -11.24
N ALA A 65 7.57 -19.31 -10.33
CA ALA A 65 7.12 -20.43 -9.50
C ALA A 65 6.59 -21.60 -10.35
N ASP A 66 5.80 -21.34 -11.39
CA ASP A 66 5.33 -22.36 -12.33
C ASP A 66 6.48 -23.06 -13.07
N THR A 67 7.48 -22.28 -13.54
CA THR A 67 8.66 -22.84 -14.22
C THR A 67 9.51 -23.69 -13.28
N THR A 68 9.70 -23.23 -12.04
CA THR A 68 10.39 -24.01 -11.00
C THR A 68 9.62 -25.28 -10.67
N ASN A 69 8.30 -25.21 -10.51
CA ASN A 69 7.45 -26.37 -10.24
C ASN A 69 7.62 -27.44 -11.33
N LYS A 70 7.53 -27.05 -12.61
CA LYS A 70 7.74 -27.96 -13.75
C LYS A 70 9.11 -28.63 -13.73
N THR A 71 10.15 -27.89 -13.35
CA THR A 71 11.52 -28.41 -13.28
C THR A 71 11.68 -29.43 -12.15
N VAL A 72 11.10 -29.15 -10.98
CA VAL A 72 11.15 -30.06 -9.83
C VAL A 72 10.30 -31.30 -10.06
N THR A 73 9.10 -31.17 -10.66
CA THR A 73 8.28 -32.32 -11.07
C THR A 73 9.04 -33.24 -12.01
N LYS A 74 9.70 -32.67 -13.03
CA LYS A 74 10.53 -33.44 -13.96
C LYS A 74 11.68 -34.18 -13.25
N LEU A 75 12.29 -33.57 -12.22
CA LEU A 75 13.30 -34.23 -11.40
C LEU A 75 12.71 -35.41 -10.60
N GLY A 76 11.49 -35.25 -10.07
CA GLY A 76 10.75 -36.33 -9.43
C GLY A 76 10.51 -37.51 -10.39
N ASP A 77 10.03 -37.23 -11.60
CA ASP A 77 9.80 -38.22 -12.66
C ASP A 77 11.11 -38.96 -13.03
N SER A 78 12.19 -38.21 -13.30
CA SER A 78 13.50 -38.81 -13.60
C SER A 78 14.04 -39.67 -12.44
N SER A 79 13.79 -39.25 -11.19
CA SER A 79 14.19 -40.04 -10.02
C SER A 79 13.36 -41.33 -9.90
N ALA A 80 12.09 -41.31 -10.28
CA ALA A 80 11.25 -42.51 -10.35
C ALA A 80 11.74 -43.51 -11.42
N GLU A 81 12.13 -43.01 -12.60
CA GLU A 81 12.73 -43.82 -13.66
C GLU A 81 14.05 -44.47 -13.19
N ILE A 82 14.93 -43.72 -12.54
CA ILE A 82 16.17 -44.26 -11.96
C ILE A 82 15.84 -45.35 -10.92
N GLY A 83 14.85 -45.12 -10.06
CA GLY A 83 14.39 -46.12 -9.09
C GLY A 83 13.95 -47.43 -9.75
N GLN A 84 13.30 -47.37 -10.91
CA GLN A 84 12.92 -48.56 -11.67
C GLN A 84 14.15 -49.28 -12.25
N VAL A 85 15.15 -48.55 -12.75
CA VAL A 85 16.41 -49.14 -13.22
C VAL A 85 17.16 -49.84 -12.08
N ILE A 86 17.24 -49.21 -10.90
CA ILE A 86 17.91 -49.79 -9.73
C ILE A 86 17.24 -51.11 -9.29
N LYS A 87 15.91 -51.21 -9.35
CA LYS A 87 15.20 -52.48 -9.08
C LYS A 87 15.61 -53.60 -10.04
N VAL A 88 15.78 -53.29 -11.33
CA VAL A 88 16.24 -54.24 -12.34
C VAL A 88 17.69 -54.68 -12.05
N ILE A 89 18.59 -53.74 -11.73
CA ILE A 89 19.99 -54.06 -11.40
C ILE A 89 20.06 -54.93 -10.14
N THR A 90 19.26 -54.62 -9.12
CA THR A 90 19.17 -55.44 -7.89
C THR A 90 18.73 -56.87 -8.21
N SER A 91 17.71 -57.03 -9.06
CA SER A 91 17.23 -58.34 -9.52
C SER A 91 18.31 -59.12 -10.30
N ILE A 92 19.08 -58.44 -11.15
CA ILE A 92 20.21 -59.04 -11.88
C ILE A 92 21.31 -59.48 -10.92
N ALA A 93 21.64 -58.67 -9.90
CA ALA A 93 22.65 -59.01 -8.90
C ALA A 93 22.22 -60.25 -8.09
N GLU A 94 20.96 -60.32 -7.66
CA GLU A 94 20.40 -61.49 -6.98
C GLU A 94 20.44 -62.75 -7.86
N GLN A 95 20.07 -62.64 -9.14
CA GLN A 95 20.13 -63.76 -10.08
C GLN A 95 21.58 -64.20 -10.33
N THR A 96 22.52 -63.26 -10.42
CA THR A 96 23.95 -63.53 -10.59
C THR A 96 24.52 -64.24 -9.37
N ASN A 97 24.14 -63.81 -8.16
CA ASN A 97 24.51 -64.48 -6.92
C ASN A 97 23.98 -65.93 -6.88
N LEU A 98 22.75 -66.16 -7.33
CA LEU A 98 22.15 -67.50 -7.40
C LEU A 98 22.83 -68.40 -8.44
N LEU A 99 23.20 -67.85 -9.60
CA LEU A 99 24.00 -68.54 -10.62
C LEU A 99 25.40 -68.90 -10.11
N ALA A 100 26.06 -67.96 -9.42
CA ALA A 100 27.38 -68.18 -8.81
C ALA A 100 27.33 -69.24 -7.70
N LEU A 101 26.26 -69.27 -6.92
CA LEU A 101 26.02 -70.31 -5.93
C LEU A 101 25.88 -71.70 -6.59
N ASN A 102 25.07 -71.81 -7.65
CA ASN A 102 24.93 -73.06 -8.41
C ASN A 102 26.27 -73.51 -9.02
N ALA A 103 27.06 -72.58 -9.56
CA ALA A 103 28.39 -72.87 -10.08
C ALA A 103 29.36 -73.35 -8.98
N THR A 104 29.26 -72.77 -7.77
CA THR A 104 30.05 -73.20 -6.61
C THR A 104 29.69 -74.63 -6.19
N ILE A 105 28.40 -74.98 -6.21
CA ILE A 105 27.91 -76.33 -5.91
C ILE A 105 28.43 -77.34 -6.95
N GLU A 106 28.34 -77.02 -8.24
CA GLU A 106 28.80 -77.93 -9.31
C GLU A 106 30.33 -78.07 -9.31
N ALA A 107 31.06 -76.99 -9.01
CA ALA A 107 32.52 -77.03 -8.84
C ALA A 107 32.94 -77.93 -7.66
N ALA A 108 32.21 -77.90 -6.54
CA ALA A 108 32.43 -78.81 -5.42
C ALA A 108 32.16 -80.27 -5.81
N ARG A 109 31.15 -80.50 -6.65
CA ARG A 109 30.79 -81.83 -7.18
C ARG A 109 31.86 -82.43 -8.10
N ALA A 110 32.60 -81.60 -8.82
CA ALA A 110 33.71 -81.99 -9.68
C ALA A 110 35.02 -82.31 -8.92
N GLY A 111 35.07 -82.11 -7.59
CA GLY A 111 36.23 -82.45 -6.76
C GLY A 111 37.48 -81.62 -7.09
N GLU A 112 38.65 -82.26 -7.15
CA GLU A 112 39.94 -81.58 -7.45
C GLU A 112 39.95 -80.86 -8.81
N ALA A 113 39.23 -81.39 -9.82
CA ALA A 113 39.16 -80.78 -11.14
C ALA A 113 38.36 -79.46 -11.16
N GLY A 114 37.51 -79.22 -10.15
CA GLY A 114 36.64 -78.05 -10.04
C GLY A 114 37.24 -76.88 -9.24
N LYS A 115 38.42 -77.03 -8.61
CA LYS A 115 38.98 -76.00 -7.71
C LYS A 115 39.12 -74.60 -8.35
N GLY A 116 39.59 -74.53 -9.59
CA GLY A 116 39.70 -73.25 -10.31
C GLY A 116 38.33 -72.59 -10.58
N PHE A 117 37.33 -73.40 -10.93
CA PHE A 117 35.95 -72.93 -11.11
C PHE A 117 35.32 -72.47 -9.79
N ALA A 118 35.61 -73.14 -8.68
CA ALA A 118 35.11 -72.76 -7.37
C ALA A 118 35.62 -71.38 -6.92
N VAL A 119 36.88 -71.04 -7.22
CA VAL A 119 37.44 -69.71 -6.92
C VAL A 119 36.72 -68.63 -7.72
N VAL A 120 36.54 -68.82 -9.03
CA VAL A 120 35.84 -67.84 -9.88
C VAL A 120 34.38 -67.70 -9.45
N ALA A 121 33.69 -68.80 -9.13
CA ALA A 121 32.30 -68.76 -8.68
C ALA A 121 32.15 -67.99 -7.35
N ASN A 122 33.08 -68.15 -6.41
CA ASN A 122 33.08 -67.37 -5.16
C ASN A 122 33.36 -65.88 -5.41
N GLU A 123 34.27 -65.53 -6.32
CA GLU A 123 34.56 -64.14 -6.68
C GLU A 123 33.33 -63.46 -7.31
N VAL A 124 32.66 -64.14 -8.25
CA VAL A 124 31.41 -63.65 -8.87
C VAL A 124 30.31 -63.47 -7.81
N LYS A 125 30.22 -64.40 -6.85
CA LYS A 125 29.27 -64.32 -5.74
C LYS A 125 29.52 -63.08 -4.87
N GLU A 126 30.77 -62.81 -4.53
CA GLU A 126 31.15 -61.64 -3.74
C GLU A 126 30.85 -60.33 -4.49
N LEU A 127 31.20 -60.25 -5.78
CA LEU A 127 30.85 -59.09 -6.63
C LEU A 127 29.34 -58.87 -6.71
N ALA A 128 28.55 -59.94 -6.80
CA ALA A 128 27.10 -59.86 -6.83
C ALA A 128 26.53 -59.30 -5.52
N ASN A 129 27.05 -59.74 -4.36
CA ASN A 129 26.67 -59.19 -3.05
C ASN A 129 27.05 -57.71 -2.90
N GLN A 130 28.27 -57.33 -3.33
CA GLN A 130 28.71 -55.94 -3.31
C GLN A 130 27.82 -55.06 -4.21
N THR A 131 27.44 -55.58 -5.38
CA THR A 131 26.52 -54.90 -6.31
C THR A 131 25.15 -54.69 -5.66
N ALA A 132 24.57 -55.74 -5.04
CA ALA A 132 23.28 -55.64 -4.35
C ALA A 132 23.29 -54.60 -3.21
N LYS A 133 24.38 -54.56 -2.44
CA LYS A 133 24.54 -53.56 -1.38
C LYS A 133 24.66 -52.14 -1.92
N ALA A 134 25.43 -51.95 -2.99
CA ALA A 134 25.55 -50.66 -3.64
C ALA A 134 24.22 -50.18 -4.24
N THR A 135 23.43 -51.09 -4.83
CA THR A 135 22.10 -50.75 -5.37
C THR A 135 21.09 -50.42 -4.27
N GLU A 136 21.17 -51.08 -3.11
CA GLU A 136 20.37 -50.72 -1.93
C GLU A 136 20.69 -49.30 -1.45
N ASP A 137 21.97 -48.96 -1.30
CA ASP A 137 22.40 -47.62 -0.91
C ASP A 137 21.94 -46.54 -1.91
N ILE A 138 22.01 -46.82 -3.23
CA ILE A 138 21.50 -45.92 -4.26
C ILE A 138 19.97 -45.81 -4.17
N SER A 139 19.25 -46.91 -3.94
CA SER A 139 17.79 -46.90 -3.78
C SER A 139 17.36 -45.98 -2.63
N ASN A 140 18.05 -46.07 -1.49
CA ASN A 140 17.78 -45.19 -0.34
C ASN A 140 18.01 -43.70 -0.68
N LYS A 141 19.06 -43.38 -1.44
CA LYS A 141 19.33 -42.01 -1.90
C LYS A 141 18.26 -41.51 -2.88
N ILE A 142 17.80 -42.36 -3.80
CA ILE A 142 16.74 -42.01 -4.75
C ILE A 142 15.41 -41.76 -4.03
N GLN A 143 15.08 -42.55 -3.00
CA GLN A 143 13.89 -42.34 -2.20
C GLN A 143 13.94 -41.02 -1.41
N ALA A 144 15.12 -40.66 -0.88
CA ALA A 144 15.32 -39.35 -0.26
C ALA A 144 15.11 -38.22 -1.28
N ILE A 145 15.69 -38.32 -2.48
CA ILE A 145 15.50 -37.32 -3.55
C ILE A 145 14.02 -37.18 -3.91
N GLN A 146 13.28 -38.29 -4.07
CA GLN A 146 11.84 -38.25 -4.35
C GLN A 146 11.06 -37.51 -3.25
N THR A 147 11.37 -37.81 -1.98
CA THR A 147 10.74 -37.16 -0.83
C THR A 147 11.02 -35.66 -0.79
N ASP A 148 12.27 -35.27 -1.04
CA ASP A 148 12.70 -33.86 -1.08
C ASP A 148 12.06 -33.11 -2.26
N THR A 149 11.96 -33.75 -3.43
CA THR A 149 11.29 -33.16 -4.59
C THR A 149 9.80 -32.93 -4.35
N GLN A 150 9.10 -33.88 -3.71
CA GLN A 150 7.69 -33.70 -3.35
C GLN A 150 7.52 -32.56 -2.36
N SER A 151 8.38 -32.50 -1.34
CA SER A 151 8.37 -31.41 -0.36
C SER A 151 8.62 -30.04 -1.00
N ALA A 152 9.50 -29.98 -2.00
CA ALA A 152 9.76 -28.77 -2.78
C ALA A 152 8.54 -28.35 -3.63
N VAL A 153 7.86 -29.29 -4.29
CA VAL A 153 6.60 -29.02 -5.03
C VAL A 153 5.54 -28.42 -4.10
N ASP A 154 5.34 -29.02 -2.92
CA ASP A 154 4.36 -28.53 -1.94
C ASP A 154 4.71 -27.12 -1.44
N ALA A 155 6.00 -26.85 -1.21
CA ALA A 155 6.48 -25.52 -0.82
C ALA A 155 6.26 -24.48 -1.93
N ILE A 156 6.55 -24.83 -3.18
CA ILE A 156 6.29 -23.96 -4.33
C ILE A 156 4.80 -23.66 -4.48
N GLY A 157 3.92 -24.64 -4.28
CA GLY A 157 2.47 -24.43 -4.29
C GLY A 157 1.99 -23.44 -3.22
N LYS A 158 2.56 -23.51 -2.01
CA LYS A 158 2.29 -22.53 -0.95
C LYS A 158 2.79 -21.13 -1.33
N ILE A 159 3.99 -21.03 -1.91
CA ILE A 159 4.54 -19.75 -2.39
C ILE A 159 3.61 -19.15 -3.45
N SER A 160 3.14 -19.93 -4.43
CA SER A 160 2.19 -19.46 -5.45
C SER A 160 0.88 -18.94 -4.84
N THR A 161 0.40 -19.57 -3.78
CA THR A 161 -0.80 -19.11 -3.04
C THR A 161 -0.56 -17.74 -2.39
N VAL A 162 0.59 -17.56 -1.71
CA VAL A 162 0.96 -16.29 -1.09
C VAL A 162 1.13 -15.19 -2.13
N ILE A 163 1.75 -15.49 -3.26
CA ILE A 163 1.88 -14.56 -4.39
C ILE A 163 0.50 -14.13 -4.91
N GLY A 164 -0.45 -15.08 -5.04
CA GLY A 164 -1.84 -14.75 -5.39
C GLY A 164 -2.49 -13.77 -4.42
N GLN A 165 -2.33 -13.98 -3.11
CA GLN A 165 -2.83 -13.05 -2.09
C GLN A 165 -2.23 -11.65 -2.20
N ILE A 166 -0.93 -11.54 -2.53
CA ILE A 166 -0.27 -10.25 -2.77
C ILE A 166 -0.88 -9.54 -3.98
N SER A 167 -1.23 -10.28 -5.04
CA SER A 167 -1.92 -9.71 -6.22
C SER A 167 -3.28 -9.12 -5.84
N ASP A 168 -4.07 -9.83 -5.03
CA ASP A 168 -5.39 -9.38 -4.60
C ASP A 168 -5.31 -8.14 -3.72
N ILE A 169 -4.34 -8.09 -2.81
CA ILE A 169 -4.06 -6.90 -1.99
C ILE A 169 -3.65 -5.72 -2.87
N SER A 170 -2.79 -5.93 -3.87
CA SER A 170 -2.34 -4.87 -4.78
C SER A 170 -3.51 -4.28 -5.58
N ASN A 171 -4.46 -5.13 -6.03
CA ASN A 171 -5.69 -4.67 -6.67
C ASN A 171 -6.58 -3.87 -5.72
N THR A 172 -6.71 -4.32 -4.47
CA THR A 172 -7.48 -3.60 -3.44
C THR A 172 -6.87 -2.22 -3.16
N ILE A 173 -5.54 -2.13 -3.08
CA ILE A 173 -4.81 -0.87 -2.93
C ILE A 173 -5.09 0.04 -4.14
N ALA A 174 -5.05 -0.48 -5.36
CA ALA A 174 -5.33 0.31 -6.55
C ALA A 174 -6.74 0.94 -6.53
N SER A 175 -7.76 0.17 -6.13
CA SER A 175 -9.12 0.72 -5.97
C SER A 175 -9.20 1.78 -4.87
N ALA A 176 -8.54 1.56 -3.72
CA ALA A 176 -8.49 2.55 -2.64
C ALA A 176 -7.79 3.85 -3.07
N VAL A 177 -6.74 3.75 -3.88
CA VAL A 177 -6.02 4.88 -4.45
C VAL A 177 -6.89 5.70 -5.41
N GLU A 178 -7.73 5.05 -6.22
CA GLU A 178 -8.70 5.75 -7.09
C GLU A 178 -9.70 6.57 -6.26
N GLU A 179 -10.23 5.99 -5.18
CA GLU A 179 -11.15 6.67 -4.25
C GLU A 179 -10.46 7.84 -3.52
N GLN A 180 -9.23 7.64 -3.06
CA GLN A 180 -8.44 8.71 -2.45
C GLN A 180 -8.15 9.84 -3.44
N SER A 181 -7.89 9.54 -4.70
CA SER A 181 -7.68 10.54 -5.74
C SER A 181 -8.93 11.38 -5.97
N ALA A 182 -10.11 10.74 -6.08
CA ALA A 182 -11.38 11.44 -6.20
C ALA A 182 -11.65 12.36 -5.00
N THR A 183 -11.43 11.84 -3.79
CA THR A 183 -11.62 12.60 -2.54
C THR A 183 -10.69 13.81 -2.46
N THR A 184 -9.42 13.65 -2.83
CA THR A 184 -8.43 14.74 -2.82
C THR A 184 -8.75 15.83 -3.85
N ASN A 185 -9.29 15.44 -5.01
CA ASN A 185 -9.76 16.40 -6.02
C ASN A 185 -10.96 17.21 -5.51
N GLU A 186 -11.92 16.56 -4.83
CA GLU A 186 -13.04 17.25 -4.20
C GLU A 186 -12.60 18.20 -3.06
N ILE A 187 -11.60 17.80 -2.26
CA ILE A 187 -10.99 18.70 -1.27
C ILE A 187 -10.41 19.94 -1.96
N THR A 188 -9.61 19.76 -3.02
CA THR A 188 -9.01 20.86 -3.77
C THR A 188 -10.07 21.84 -4.30
N ARG A 189 -11.19 21.30 -4.81
CA ARG A 189 -12.32 22.11 -5.25
C ARG A 189 -12.96 22.89 -4.10
N ASN A 190 -13.25 22.23 -2.98
CA ASN A 190 -13.85 22.87 -1.80
C ASN A 190 -12.94 23.94 -1.19
N VAL A 191 -11.63 23.72 -1.17
CA VAL A 191 -10.62 24.69 -0.73
C VAL A 191 -10.65 25.94 -1.61
N THR A 192 -10.75 25.76 -2.94
CA THR A 192 -10.85 26.89 -3.88
C THR A 192 -12.13 27.69 -3.66
N GLU A 193 -13.26 27.01 -3.45
CA GLU A 193 -14.54 27.67 -3.17
C GLU A 193 -14.53 28.41 -1.83
N ALA A 194 -14.00 27.79 -0.78
CA ALA A 194 -13.83 28.41 0.53
C ALA A 194 -12.92 29.65 0.46
N SER A 195 -11.83 29.60 -0.31
CA SER A 195 -10.93 30.74 -0.48
C SER A 195 -11.66 31.93 -1.10
N ARG A 196 -12.44 31.68 -2.16
CA ARG A 196 -13.27 32.70 -2.80
C ARG A 196 -14.29 33.27 -1.83
N GLY A 197 -14.98 32.42 -1.06
CA GLY A 197 -15.94 32.84 -0.05
C GLY A 197 -15.30 33.73 1.02
N SER A 198 -14.11 33.38 1.52
CA SER A 198 -13.36 34.20 2.48
C SER A 198 -12.93 35.55 1.90
N GLN A 199 -12.53 35.60 0.63
CA GLN A 199 -12.22 36.86 -0.05
C GLN A 199 -13.47 37.75 -0.22
N GLU A 200 -14.62 37.17 -0.59
CA GLU A 200 -15.88 37.90 -0.70
C GLU A 200 -16.33 38.46 0.66
N ILE A 201 -16.18 37.69 1.76
CA ILE A 201 -16.46 38.18 3.12
C ILE A 201 -15.55 39.36 3.48
N ALA A 202 -14.25 39.27 3.19
CA ALA A 202 -13.30 40.35 3.47
C ALA A 202 -13.63 41.64 2.67
N GLN A 203 -14.08 41.52 1.42
CA GLN A 203 -14.52 42.66 0.63
C GLN A 203 -15.83 43.26 1.17
N ASN A 204 -16.83 42.44 1.45
CA ASN A 204 -18.12 42.89 1.97
C ASN A 204 -17.96 43.60 3.32
N ILE A 205 -17.10 43.08 4.19
CA ILE A 205 -16.90 43.66 5.52
C ILE A 205 -16.14 44.98 5.49
N THR A 206 -15.26 45.17 4.49
CA THR A 206 -14.63 46.46 4.23
C THR A 206 -15.70 47.51 3.89
N GLY A 207 -16.67 47.17 3.03
CA GLY A 207 -17.79 48.04 2.72
C GLY A 207 -18.69 48.34 3.93
N VAL A 208 -18.90 47.36 4.83
CA VAL A 208 -19.63 47.59 6.10
C VAL A 208 -18.88 48.57 7.00
N ALA A 209 -17.55 48.45 7.11
CA ALA A 209 -16.73 49.38 7.89
C ALA A 209 -16.81 50.82 7.35
N GLU A 210 -16.79 50.99 6.02
CA GLU A 210 -16.92 52.29 5.36
C GLU A 210 -18.32 52.92 5.58
N ALA A 211 -19.38 52.12 5.47
CA ALA A 211 -20.75 52.57 5.72
C ALA A 211 -20.96 52.98 7.19
N ALA A 212 -20.37 52.22 8.12
CA ALA A 212 -20.36 52.56 9.53
C ALA A 212 -19.60 53.87 9.79
N HIS A 213 -18.43 54.06 9.18
CA HIS A 213 -17.68 55.32 9.28
C HIS A 213 -18.48 56.53 8.77
N SER A 214 -19.15 56.39 7.63
CA SER A 214 -20.04 57.42 7.08
C SER A 214 -21.23 57.72 8.01
N THR A 215 -21.76 56.69 8.69
CA THR A 215 -22.84 56.85 9.69
C THR A 215 -22.36 57.63 10.91
N THR A 216 -21.16 57.34 11.41
CA THR A 216 -20.53 58.11 12.51
C THR A 216 -20.36 59.59 12.12
N GLN A 217 -19.89 59.88 10.90
CA GLN A 217 -19.75 61.26 10.43
C GLN A 217 -21.11 61.96 10.35
N GLY A 218 -22.12 61.34 9.72
CA GLY A 218 -23.46 61.92 9.64
C GLY A 218 -24.13 62.12 10.99
N ALA A 219 -23.87 61.23 11.96
CA ALA A 219 -24.32 61.38 13.34
C ALA A 219 -23.68 62.60 14.02
N SER A 220 -22.37 62.82 13.80
CA SER A 220 -21.64 63.99 14.29
C SER A 220 -22.18 65.29 13.69
N ASP A 221 -22.42 65.30 12.38
CA ASP A 221 -22.98 66.46 11.68
C ASP A 221 -24.40 66.78 12.19
N THR A 222 -25.22 65.75 12.42
CA THR A 222 -26.57 65.89 13.01
C THR A 222 -26.51 66.43 14.44
N GLN A 223 -25.53 65.98 15.24
CA GLN A 223 -25.33 66.51 16.59
C GLN A 223 -24.97 68.01 16.53
N ALA A 224 -24.03 68.39 15.67
CA ALA A 224 -23.61 69.78 15.52
C ALA A 224 -24.78 70.68 15.09
N ALA A 225 -25.58 70.24 14.12
CA ALA A 225 -26.78 70.97 13.68
C ALA A 225 -27.83 71.08 14.80
N SER A 226 -28.01 70.04 15.61
CA SER A 226 -28.93 70.05 16.75
C SER A 226 -28.47 71.03 17.84
N ASP A 227 -27.16 71.08 18.13
CA ASP A 227 -26.57 72.01 19.09
C ASP A 227 -26.69 73.47 18.61
N GLU A 228 -26.54 73.71 17.30
CA GLU A 228 -26.74 75.02 16.68
C GLU A 228 -28.21 75.47 16.74
N LEU A 229 -29.15 74.57 16.42
CA LEU A 229 -30.59 74.83 16.57
C LEU A 229 -30.97 75.12 18.03
N ALA A 230 -30.39 74.40 18.99
CA ALA A 230 -30.62 74.65 20.41
C ALA A 230 -30.12 76.03 20.84
N LYS A 231 -28.95 76.48 20.35
CA LYS A 231 -28.45 77.84 20.56
C LYS A 231 -29.39 78.89 19.96
N LEU A 232 -29.78 78.72 18.70
CA LEU A 232 -30.67 79.66 18.02
C LEU A 232 -32.03 79.76 18.73
N ALA A 233 -32.58 78.64 19.20
CA ALA A 233 -33.80 78.61 19.98
C ALA A 233 -33.65 79.36 21.32
N ALA A 234 -32.52 79.19 22.01
CA ALA A 234 -32.23 79.91 23.25
C ALA A 234 -32.07 81.43 23.04
N GLU A 235 -31.42 81.83 21.95
CA GLU A 235 -31.29 83.24 21.55
C GLU A 235 -32.65 83.86 21.24
N LEU A 236 -33.48 83.17 20.43
CA LEU A 236 -34.85 83.61 20.14
C LEU A 236 -35.70 83.74 21.41
N GLN A 237 -35.60 82.78 22.32
CA GLN A 237 -36.29 82.83 23.62
C GLN A 237 -35.84 84.06 24.43
N SER A 238 -34.54 84.38 24.42
CA SER A 238 -33.99 85.57 25.08
C SER A 238 -34.54 86.86 24.47
N VAL A 239 -34.54 86.98 23.13
CA VAL A 239 -35.06 88.15 22.42
C VAL A 239 -36.56 88.34 22.69
N VAL A 240 -37.35 87.26 22.69
CA VAL A 240 -38.78 87.33 23.00
C VAL A 240 -39.02 87.75 24.46
N ASN A 241 -38.20 87.29 25.41
CA ASN A 241 -38.30 87.70 26.80
C ASN A 241 -37.91 89.18 27.00
N GLU A 242 -36.97 89.70 26.21
CA GLU A 242 -36.57 91.11 26.23
C GLU A 242 -37.67 92.02 25.65
N PHE A 243 -38.39 91.56 24.62
CA PHE A 243 -39.54 92.28 24.04
C PHE A 243 -40.80 92.30 24.93
N ASN A 244 -40.95 91.31 25.83
CA ASN A 244 -42.12 91.18 26.71
C ASN A 244 -41.94 91.84 28.09
N ASN A 245 -40.79 92.47 28.35
CA ASN A 245 -40.53 93.34 29.51
C ASN A 245 -40.54 94.81 29.10
#